data_AF-A0A2V5XY41-F1
#
_entry.id   AF-A0A2V5XY41-F1
#
_cell.length_a   1.000
_cell.length_b   1.000
_cell.length_c   1.000
_cell.angle_alpha   90.00
_cell.angle_beta   90.00
_cell.angle_gamma   90.00
#
_symmetry.space_group_name_H-M   'P 1'
#
loop_
_entity.id
_entity.type
_entity.pdbx_description
1 polymer ?
#
loop_
_entity_poly.entity_id
_entity_poly.type
_entity_poly.pdbx_seq_one_letter_code
_entity_poly.pdbx_strand_id
1 'polypeptide(L)'
;MAEQNGQSEDVKSFGKRMVTDHSKANDELKSIASNKGVQLPSKEPTTKWSSDKGYMDAMVKDHEKDLAEFQEEAKTGSDPDVKKFAEETAKVVQEHLQMAKETQSKLK
;
A
#
# COMPACT_ATOMS: atom_id res chain seq x y z
N MET A 1 14.56 -1.30 1.63
CA MET A 1 13.19 -1.79 1.40
C MET A 1 13.00 -3.07 2.20
N ALA A 2 11.78 -3.46 2.59
CA ALA A 2 11.57 -4.68 3.37
C ALA A 2 11.99 -5.96 2.63
N GLU A 3 11.86 -6.00 1.30
CA GLU A 3 12.37 -7.09 0.46
C GLU A 3 13.89 -7.35 0.62
N GLN A 4 14.67 -6.31 0.95
CA GLN A 4 16.13 -6.38 1.07
C GLN A 4 16.59 -6.36 2.53
N ASN A 5 15.87 -5.63 3.40
CA ASN A 5 16.26 -5.36 4.78
C ASN A 5 15.53 -6.22 5.81
N GLY A 6 14.47 -6.93 5.40
CA GLY A 6 13.75 -7.90 6.23
C GLY A 6 14.69 -8.95 6.80
N GLN A 7 14.55 -9.29 8.07
CA GLN A 7 15.35 -10.34 8.71
C GLN A 7 14.70 -11.72 8.52
N SER A 8 13.38 -11.78 8.50
CA SER A 8 12.56 -12.96 8.21
C SER A 8 12.24 -13.06 6.72
N GLU A 9 12.22 -14.29 6.21
CA GLU A 9 11.79 -14.59 4.84
C GLU A 9 10.33 -14.22 4.58
N ASP A 10 9.46 -14.31 5.60
CA ASP A 10 8.07 -13.86 5.48
C ASP A 10 8.02 -12.33 5.25
N VAL A 11 8.85 -11.56 5.95
CA VAL A 11 8.91 -10.09 5.82
C VAL A 11 9.51 -9.65 4.49
N LYS A 12 10.52 -10.36 3.99
CA LYS A 12 11.06 -10.11 2.65
C LYS A 12 10.02 -10.41 1.56
N SER A 13 9.31 -11.53 1.70
CA SER A 13 8.26 -11.94 0.75
C SER A 13 7.11 -10.93 0.74
N PHE A 14 6.67 -10.49 1.91
CA PHE A 14 5.72 -9.39 2.06
C PHE A 14 6.23 -8.12 1.37
N GLY A 15 7.47 -7.70 1.65
CA GLY A 15 8.10 -6.54 1.04
C GLY A 15 8.15 -6.60 -0.49
N LYS A 16 8.39 -7.78 -1.08
CA LYS A 16 8.40 -7.96 -2.54
C LYS A 16 7.01 -7.78 -3.15
N ARG A 17 5.97 -8.30 -2.49
CA ARG A 17 4.57 -8.11 -2.90
C ARG A 17 4.20 -6.62 -2.84
N MET A 18 4.59 -5.93 -1.77
CA MET A 18 4.37 -4.48 -1.62
C MET A 18 4.96 -3.69 -2.78
N VAL A 19 6.24 -3.90 -3.10
CA VAL A 19 6.92 -3.17 -4.19
C VAL A 19 6.23 -3.41 -5.53
N THR A 20 5.87 -4.66 -5.83
CA THR A 20 5.24 -5.02 -7.11
C THR A 20 3.90 -4.31 -7.29
N ASP A 21 3.03 -4.40 -6.28
CA ASP A 21 1.67 -3.90 -6.38
C ASP A 21 1.61 -2.37 -6.28
N HIS A 22 2.37 -1.76 -5.36
CA HIS A 22 2.42 -0.30 -5.25
C HIS A 22 3.02 0.33 -6.50
N SER A 23 4.03 -0.28 -7.13
CA SER A 23 4.58 0.25 -8.38
C SER A 23 3.51 0.30 -9.47
N LYS A 24 2.72 -0.78 -9.61
CA LYS A 24 1.60 -0.82 -10.56
C LYS A 24 0.53 0.22 -10.26
N ALA A 25 0.09 0.32 -9.00
CA ALA A 25 -0.92 1.31 -8.59
C ALA A 25 -0.43 2.75 -8.81
N ASN A 26 0.85 3.02 -8.51
CA ASN A 26 1.46 4.34 -8.73
C ASN A 26 1.53 4.69 -10.22
N ASP A 27 1.85 3.74 -11.10
CA ASP A 27 1.91 3.99 -12.54
C ASP A 27 0.52 4.23 -13.13
N GLU A 28 -0.50 3.52 -12.64
CA GLU A 28 -1.89 3.77 -12.99
C GLU A 28 -2.34 5.17 -12.53
N LEU A 29 -2.08 5.54 -11.27
CA LEU A 29 -2.43 6.85 -10.74
C LEU A 29 -1.71 7.99 -11.48
N LYS A 30 -0.45 7.81 -11.85
CA LYS A 30 0.29 8.77 -12.71
C LYS A 30 -0.38 8.96 -14.06
N SER A 31 -0.88 7.89 -14.66
CA SER A 31 -1.60 7.95 -15.95
C SER A 31 -2.90 8.76 -15.79
N ILE A 32 -3.70 8.45 -14.76
CA ILE A 32 -4.92 9.20 -14.45
C ILE A 32 -4.62 10.68 -14.23
N ALA A 33 -3.62 11.00 -13.41
CA ALA A 33 -3.23 12.37 -13.11
C ALA A 33 -2.75 13.11 -14.37
N SER A 34 -1.92 12.47 -15.19
CA SER A 34 -1.41 13.06 -16.44
C SER A 34 -2.53 13.37 -17.43
N ASN A 35 -3.49 12.45 -17.59
CA ASN A 35 -4.65 12.64 -18.46
C ASN A 35 -5.55 13.80 -18.00
N LYS A 36 -5.53 14.11 -16.70
CA LYS A 36 -6.32 15.18 -16.07
C LYS A 36 -5.52 16.46 -15.86
N GLY A 37 -4.24 16.51 -16.25
CA GLY A 37 -3.36 17.67 -16.03
C GLY A 37 -3.07 17.97 -14.56
N VAL A 38 -3.21 16.97 -13.68
CA VAL A 38 -2.95 17.08 -12.25
C VAL A 38 -1.50 16.71 -11.95
N GLN A 39 -0.81 17.56 -11.19
CA GLN A 39 0.54 17.28 -10.74
C GLN A 39 0.52 16.50 -9.43
N LEU A 40 1.08 15.29 -9.43
CA LEU A 40 1.25 14.48 -8.23
C LEU A 40 2.38 15.02 -7.34
N PRO A 41 2.31 14.81 -6.01
CA PRO A 41 3.40 15.17 -5.10
C PRO A 41 4.70 14.44 -5.47
N SER A 42 5.84 15.13 -5.32
CA SER A 42 7.15 14.65 -5.77
C SER A 42 7.92 13.80 -4.76
N LYS A 43 7.41 13.63 -3.54
CA LYS A 43 8.13 12.96 -2.45
C LYS A 43 7.31 11.81 -1.88
N GLU A 44 7.85 10.61 -1.98
CA GLU A 44 7.35 9.48 -1.20
C GLU A 44 7.85 9.59 0.26
N PRO A 45 6.98 9.41 1.26
CA PRO A 45 7.42 9.29 2.63
C PRO A 45 8.29 8.03 2.78
N THR A 46 9.43 8.17 3.45
CA THR A 46 10.28 7.02 3.79
C THR A 46 10.00 6.60 5.22
N THR A 47 9.47 5.40 5.39
CA THR A 47 9.28 4.82 6.73
C THR A 47 10.61 4.22 7.20
N LYS A 48 11.20 4.83 8.23
CA LYS A 48 12.32 4.21 8.96
C LYS A 48 11.74 3.20 9.95
N TRP A 49 12.28 1.99 9.96
CA TRP A 49 11.92 0.93 10.89
C TRP A 49 13.19 0.24 11.41
N SER A 50 13.13 -0.27 12.63
CA SER A 50 14.28 -0.82 13.37
C SER A 50 14.22 -2.33 13.60
N SER A 51 13.06 -2.95 13.41
CA SER A 51 12.87 -4.41 13.51
C SER A 51 11.72 -4.88 12.63
N ASP A 52 11.75 -6.14 12.21
CA ASP A 52 10.69 -6.76 11.41
C ASP A 52 9.32 -6.61 12.08
N LYS A 53 9.27 -6.78 13.41
CA LYS A 53 8.04 -6.58 14.18
C LYS A 53 7.56 -5.13 14.08
N GLY A 54 8.44 -4.16 14.29
CA GLY A 54 8.07 -2.74 14.18
C GLY A 54 7.63 -2.35 12.77
N TYR A 55 8.23 -2.94 11.74
CA TYR A 55 7.79 -2.78 10.37
C TYR A 55 6.39 -3.35 10.14
N MET A 56 6.13 -4.59 10.55
CA MET A 56 4.81 -5.21 10.35
C MET A 56 3.72 -4.54 11.18
N ASP A 57 4.01 -4.07 12.40
CA ASP A 57 3.10 -3.28 13.21
C ASP A 57 2.67 -1.98 12.48
N ALA A 58 3.63 -1.30 11.84
CA ALA A 58 3.35 -0.10 11.04
C ALA A 58 2.53 -0.44 9.78
N MET A 59 2.88 -1.53 9.07
CA MET A 59 2.17 -1.94 7.87
C MET A 59 0.70 -2.30 8.17
N VAL A 60 0.40 -3.00 9.25
CA VAL A 60 -0.98 -3.28 9.63
C VAL A 60 -1.77 -1.98 9.85
N LYS A 61 -1.21 -1.04 10.63
CA LYS A 61 -1.86 0.23 10.93
C LYS A 61 -2.08 1.08 9.67
N ASP A 62 -1.06 1.21 8.83
CA ASP A 62 -1.12 2.03 7.62
C ASP A 62 -2.14 1.44 6.64
N HIS A 63 -2.13 0.11 6.41
CA HIS A 63 -3.08 -0.51 5.48
C HIS A 63 -4.52 -0.53 6.00
N GLU A 64 -4.76 -0.55 7.31
CA GLU A 64 -6.11 -0.34 7.86
C GLU A 64 -6.64 1.06 7.54
N LYS A 65 -5.78 2.08 7.66
CA LYS A 65 -6.12 3.47 7.34
C LYS A 65 -6.34 3.64 5.84
N ASP A 66 -5.40 3.17 5.02
CA ASP A 66 -5.46 3.29 3.58
C ASP A 66 -6.68 2.56 3.02
N LEU A 67 -7.01 1.37 3.53
CA LEU A 67 -8.21 0.65 3.11
C LEU A 67 -9.48 1.48 3.35
N ALA A 68 -9.58 2.14 4.50
CA ALA A 68 -10.72 3.01 4.80
C ALA A 68 -10.77 4.21 3.83
N GLU A 69 -9.64 4.85 3.56
CA GLU A 69 -9.54 6.00 2.65
C GLU A 69 -9.90 5.62 1.20
N PHE A 70 -9.39 4.47 0.70
CA PHE A 70 -9.75 3.96 -0.62
C PHE A 70 -11.22 3.55 -0.72
N GLN A 71 -11.79 2.94 0.32
CA GLN A 71 -13.22 2.61 0.34
C GLN A 71 -14.11 3.86 0.39
N GLU A 72 -13.68 4.90 1.10
CA GLU A 72 -14.37 6.19 1.12
C GLU A 72 -14.34 6.83 -0.27
N GLU A 73 -13.16 6.98 -0.89
CA GLU A 73 -13.05 7.57 -2.24
C GLU A 73 -13.83 6.76 -3.28
N ALA A 74 -13.78 5.43 -3.23
CA ALA A 74 -14.60 4.55 -4.07
C ALA A 74 -16.10 4.86 -3.94
N LYS A 75 -16.58 5.13 -2.72
CA LYS A 75 -17.99 5.35 -2.44
C LYS A 75 -18.43 6.78 -2.77
N THR A 76 -17.69 7.77 -2.30
CA THR A 76 -18.10 9.18 -2.26
C THR A 76 -17.35 10.07 -3.24
N GLY A 77 -16.30 9.56 -3.88
CA GLY A 77 -15.53 10.26 -4.90
C GLY A 77 -16.41 10.78 -6.04
N SER A 78 -15.95 11.85 -6.67
CA SER A 78 -16.67 12.54 -7.76
C SER A 78 -16.09 12.26 -9.15
N ASP A 79 -14.80 11.93 -9.23
CA ASP A 79 -14.14 11.64 -10.50
C ASP A 79 -14.24 10.13 -10.82
N PRO A 80 -14.90 9.71 -11.91
CA PRO A 80 -15.14 8.30 -12.20
C PRO A 80 -13.87 7.45 -12.33
N ASP A 81 -12.77 8.01 -12.86
CA ASP A 81 -11.52 7.27 -13.03
C ASP A 81 -10.85 7.06 -11.67
N VAL A 82 -10.89 8.08 -10.80
CA VAL A 82 -10.35 8.00 -9.44
C VAL A 82 -11.16 7.04 -8.57
N LYS A 83 -12.50 7.05 -8.68
CA LYS A 83 -13.36 6.07 -7.98
C LYS A 83 -13.01 4.64 -8.37
N LYS A 84 -12.88 4.38 -9.68
CA LYS A 84 -12.55 3.05 -10.18
C LYS A 84 -11.18 2.61 -9.68
N PHE A 85 -10.17 3.48 -9.79
CA PHE A 85 -8.85 3.24 -9.23
C PHE A 85 -8.92 2.90 -7.74
N ALA A 86 -9.72 3.64 -6.97
CA ALA A 86 -9.88 3.42 -5.54
C ALA A 86 -10.58 2.08 -5.23
N GLU A 87 -11.61 1.70 -5.97
CA GLU A 87 -12.30 0.40 -5.85
C GLU A 87 -11.37 -0.79 -6.14
N GLU A 88 -10.55 -0.69 -7.19
CA GLU A 88 -9.63 -1.75 -7.59
C GLU A 88 -8.45 -1.85 -6.60
N THR A 89 -7.93 -0.70 -6.16
CA THR A 89 -6.81 -0.63 -5.20
C THR A 89 -7.24 -1.07 -3.80
N ALA A 90 -8.46 -0.75 -3.35
CA ALA A 90 -9.00 -1.20 -2.06
C ALA A 90 -8.93 -2.73 -1.90
N LYS A 91 -9.20 -3.50 -2.96
CA LYS A 91 -9.11 -4.96 -2.93
C LYS A 91 -7.69 -5.43 -2.67
N VAL A 92 -6.71 -4.79 -3.32
CA VAL A 92 -5.28 -5.11 -3.14
C VAL A 92 -4.81 -4.71 -1.74
N VAL A 93 -5.20 -3.54 -1.24
CA VAL A 93 -4.86 -3.08 0.12
C VAL A 93 -5.47 -4.03 1.17
N GLN A 94 -6.68 -4.55 0.93
CA GLN A 94 -7.29 -5.55 1.80
C GLN A 94 -6.47 -6.86 1.84
N GLU A 95 -5.98 -7.34 0.69
CA GLU A 95 -5.07 -8.50 0.64
C GLU A 95 -3.76 -8.22 1.39
N HIS A 96 -3.17 -7.03 1.19
CA HIS A 96 -1.96 -6.61 1.89
C HIS A 96 -2.15 -6.58 3.40
N LEU A 97 -3.27 -6.04 3.88
CA LEU A 97 -3.62 -6.02 5.29
C LEU A 97 -3.71 -7.44 5.87
N GLN A 98 -4.33 -8.37 5.15
CA GLN A 98 -4.40 -9.76 5.59
C GLN A 98 -2.99 -10.38 5.69
N MET A 99 -2.18 -10.26 4.64
CA MET A 99 -0.79 -10.75 4.64
C MET A 99 0.05 -10.11 5.74
N ALA A 100 -0.18 -8.82 6.03
CA ALA A 100 0.52 -8.10 7.08
C ALA A 100 0.20 -8.67 8.46
N LYS A 101 -1.10 -8.90 8.76
CA LYS A 101 -1.56 -9.52 10.01
C LYS A 101 -1.04 -10.96 10.16
N GLU A 102 -1.09 -11.75 9.10
CA GLU A 102 -0.56 -13.11 9.08
C GLU A 102 0.95 -13.12 9.36
N THR A 103 1.71 -12.26 8.67
CA THR A 103 3.17 -12.14 8.87
C THR A 103 3.50 -11.66 10.27
N GLN A 104 2.81 -10.63 10.77
CA GLN A 104 2.95 -10.11 12.13
C GLN A 104 2.75 -11.20 13.18
N SER A 105 1.74 -12.06 13.01
CA SER A 105 1.44 -13.15 13.96
C SER A 105 2.55 -14.20 14.08
N LYS A 106 3.41 -14.33 13.07
CA LYS A 106 4.56 -15.26 13.05
C LYS A 106 5.82 -14.66 13.70
N LEU A 107 5.86 -13.34 13.87
CA LEU A 107 6.99 -12.65 14.50
C LEU A 107 6.81 -12.72 16.03
N LYS A 108 7.77 -13.36 16.70
CA LYS A 108 7.80 -13.51 18.16
C LYS A 108 8.10 -12.20 18.88
#